data_AF-A0A2E2UXY4-F1
#
_entry.id   AF-A0A2E2UXY4-F1
#
_cell.length_a   1.000
_cell.length_b   1.000
_cell.length_c   1.000
_cell.angle_alpha   90.00
_cell.angle_beta   90.00
_cell.angle_gamma   90.00
#
_symmetry.space_group_name_H-M   'P 1'
#
loop_
_entity.id
_entity.type
_entity.pdbx_description
1 polymer ?
#
loop_
_entity_poly.entity_id
_entity_poly.type
_entity_poly.pdbx_seq_one_letter_code
_entity_poly.pdbx_strand_id
1 'polypeptide(L)'
;MAEKNNEGSLSYKFWNSEKWNSLYKQQIFVAHKLVKKYKESAIVKALNSSRGKKIYSLRFPGLENIILAEQKKIELQEQKSSNIIYDTDISDKRRKPFGKKSPAQRLRDLDGENK
;
A
#
# COMPACT_ATOMS: atom_id res chain seq x y z
N MET A 1 30.99 9.22 5.30
CA MET A 1 30.18 10.46 5.46
C MET A 1 29.20 10.21 6.60
N ALA A 2 29.30 10.90 7.74
CA ALA A 2 28.45 10.80 8.96
C ALA A 2 28.28 9.43 9.69
N GLU A 3 28.73 8.32 9.13
CA GLU A 3 28.49 6.96 9.68
C GLU A 3 29.64 6.39 10.54
N LYS A 4 30.83 7.02 10.50
CA LYS A 4 32.10 6.35 10.85
C LYS A 4 32.20 5.89 12.31
N ASN A 5 31.49 6.52 13.25
CA ASN A 5 31.59 6.20 14.68
C ASN A 5 30.27 5.71 15.31
N ASN A 6 29.16 5.68 14.54
CA ASN A 6 27.80 5.22 14.88
C ASN A 6 27.24 5.32 16.33
N GLU A 7 27.75 6.19 17.20
CA GLU A 7 27.23 6.36 18.56
C GLU A 7 25.95 7.22 18.60
N GLY A 8 24.86 6.69 19.17
CA GLY A 8 23.58 7.38 19.36
C GLY A 8 22.51 7.19 18.26
N SER A 9 21.25 7.45 18.62
CA SER A 9 20.08 7.37 17.72
C SER A 9 20.20 8.37 16.56
N LEU A 10 19.75 7.97 15.37
CA LEU A 10 19.76 8.78 14.15
C LEU A 10 19.10 10.16 14.37
N SER A 11 18.03 10.21 15.16
CA SER A 11 17.32 11.44 15.53
C SER A 11 18.21 12.41 16.33
N TYR A 12 18.99 11.89 17.28
CA TYR A 12 19.89 12.67 18.13
C TYR A 12 21.01 13.32 17.31
N LYS A 13 21.56 12.60 16.32
CA LYS A 13 22.59 13.10 15.40
C LYS A 13 22.09 14.26 14.54
N PHE A 14 20.86 14.18 14.02
CA PHE A 14 20.31 15.23 13.16
C PHE A 14 19.79 16.45 13.92
N TRP A 15 19.30 16.29 15.15
CA TRP A 15 18.82 17.39 16.00
C TRP A 15 19.94 18.24 16.58
N ASN A 16 21.04 17.60 17.00
CA ASN A 16 22.10 18.28 17.74
C ASN A 16 23.27 18.71 16.85
N SER A 17 23.41 18.15 15.65
CA SER A 17 24.41 18.62 14.70
C SER A 17 23.96 19.93 14.05
N GLU A 18 24.71 21.01 14.29
CA GLU A 18 24.43 22.34 13.73
C GLU A 18 24.29 22.33 12.20
N LYS A 19 25.11 21.51 11.52
CA LYS A 19 25.07 21.33 10.07
C LYS A 19 23.73 20.80 9.55
N TRP A 20 23.07 19.91 10.29
CA TRP A 20 21.90 19.18 9.80
C TRP A 20 20.59 19.60 10.47
N ASN A 21 20.67 20.24 11.64
CA ASN A 21 19.53 20.68 12.44
C ASN A 21 18.54 21.53 11.63
N SER A 22 19.06 22.54 10.92
CA SER A 22 18.22 23.42 10.09
C SER A 22 17.50 22.66 8.97
N LEU A 23 18.23 21.81 8.25
CA LEU A 23 17.68 21.03 7.13
C LEU A 23 16.60 20.07 7.60
N TYR A 24 16.82 19.34 8.69
CA TYR A 24 15.82 18.42 9.22
C TYR A 24 14.60 19.18 9.76
N LYS A 25 14.77 20.30 10.49
CA LYS A 25 13.63 21.16 10.92
C LYS A 25 12.76 21.59 9.75
N GLN A 26 13.39 21.97 8.63
CA GLN A 26 12.66 22.30 7.41
C GLN A 26 11.90 21.09 6.84
N GLN A 27 12.48 19.88 6.86
CA GLN A 27 11.78 18.66 6.44
C GLN A 27 10.56 18.37 7.32
N ILE A 28 10.64 18.53 8.64
CA ILE A 28 9.46 18.39 9.54
C ILE A 28 8.38 19.38 9.14
N PHE A 29 8.74 20.66 8.98
CA PHE A 29 7.76 21.69 8.67
C PHE A 29 7.02 21.37 7.36
N VAL A 30 7.75 20.92 6.35
CA VAL A 30 7.19 20.51 5.07
C VAL A 30 6.33 19.26 5.20
N ALA A 31 6.77 18.26 5.96
CA ALA A 31 5.98 17.06 6.23
C ALA A 31 4.64 17.41 6.90
N HIS A 32 4.66 18.28 7.91
CA HIS A 32 3.45 18.75 8.58
C HIS A 32 2.53 19.54 7.62
N LYS A 33 3.09 20.36 6.73
CA LYS A 33 2.31 21.05 5.68
C LYS A 33 1.65 20.06 4.71
N LEU A 34 2.34 18.96 4.36
CA LEU A 34 1.79 17.92 3.49
C LEU A 34 0.65 17.14 4.16
N VAL A 35 0.83 16.74 5.42
CA VAL A 35 -0.20 16.03 6.20
C VAL A 35 -1.47 16.87 6.37
N LYS A 36 -1.35 18.20 6.48
CA LYS A 36 -2.52 19.09 6.52
C LYS A 36 -3.29 19.16 5.19
N LYS A 37 -2.64 18.85 4.06
CA LYS A 37 -3.23 18.98 2.72
C LYS A 37 -3.75 17.65 2.16
N TYR A 38 -3.12 16.53 2.49
CA TYR A 38 -3.36 15.23 1.88
C TYR A 38 -3.49 14.15 2.95
N LYS A 39 -4.18 13.05 2.62
CA LYS A 39 -4.27 11.89 3.53
C LYS A 39 -2.89 11.29 3.74
N GLU A 40 -2.56 10.85 4.96
CA GLU A 40 -1.22 10.30 5.23
C GLU A 40 -0.93 9.07 4.35
N SER A 41 -1.95 8.26 4.09
CA SER A 41 -1.88 7.10 3.21
C SER A 41 -1.47 7.45 1.77
N ALA A 42 -1.94 8.58 1.23
CA ALA A 42 -1.55 9.06 -0.09
C ALA A 42 -0.08 9.48 -0.12
N ILE A 43 0.38 10.18 0.93
CA ILE A 43 1.76 10.64 1.05
C ILE A 43 2.70 9.43 1.12
N VAL A 44 2.40 8.43 1.95
CA VAL A 44 3.21 7.23 2.09
C VAL A 44 3.26 6.42 0.80
N LYS A 45 2.13 6.23 0.11
CA LYS A 45 2.10 5.56 -1.21
C LYS A 45 2.91 6.32 -2.25
N ALA A 46 2.83 7.65 -2.27
CA ALA A 46 3.59 8.48 -3.19
C ALA A 46 5.10 8.34 -2.97
N LEU A 47 5.56 8.34 -1.72
CA LEU A 47 6.97 8.15 -1.37
C LEU A 47 7.46 6.73 -1.70
N ASN A 48 6.61 5.72 -1.53
CA ASN A 48 6.93 4.33 -1.84
C ASN A 48 6.81 3.98 -3.35
N SER A 49 6.33 4.91 -4.18
CA SER A 49 6.26 4.73 -5.63
C SER A 49 7.65 4.65 -6.27
N SER A 50 7.73 4.12 -7.51
CA SER A 50 9.01 4.02 -8.23
C SER A 50 9.72 5.37 -8.43
N ARG A 51 8.94 6.45 -8.61
CA ARG A 51 9.46 7.82 -8.68
C ARG A 51 9.76 8.38 -7.29
N GLY A 52 8.89 8.10 -6.32
CA GLY A 52 9.02 8.50 -4.91
C GLY A 52 10.32 8.03 -4.26
N LYS A 53 10.71 6.78 -4.48
CA LYS A 53 11.95 6.19 -3.94
C LYS A 53 13.23 6.92 -4.36
N LYS A 54 13.18 7.69 -5.47
CA LYS A 54 14.32 8.48 -5.97
C LYS A 54 14.37 9.90 -5.40
N ILE A 55 13.37 10.29 -4.60
CA ILE A 55 13.25 11.62 -4.01
C ILE A 55 13.89 11.61 -2.64
N TYR A 56 14.95 12.40 -2.47
CA TYR A 56 15.70 12.50 -1.21
C TYR A 56 15.22 13.63 -0.28
N SER A 57 14.25 14.45 -0.72
CA SER A 57 13.77 15.62 0.01
C SER A 57 12.28 15.85 -0.22
N LEU A 58 11.53 16.09 0.86
CA LEU A 58 10.10 16.41 0.77
C LEU A 58 9.82 17.78 0.13
N ARG A 59 10.86 18.60 -0.05
CA ARG A 59 10.78 19.91 -0.73
C ARG A 59 10.82 19.81 -2.25
N PHE A 60 10.99 18.61 -2.80
CA PHE A 60 11.01 18.43 -4.25
C PHE A 60 9.67 18.89 -4.86
N PRO A 61 9.66 19.86 -5.79
CA PRO A 61 8.42 20.45 -6.29
C PRO A 61 7.54 19.43 -7.02
N GLY A 62 8.13 18.42 -7.66
CA GLY A 62 7.38 17.36 -8.32
C GLY A 62 6.74 16.34 -7.38
N LEU A 63 7.04 16.38 -6.07
CA LEU A 63 6.46 15.44 -5.10
C LEU A 63 4.96 15.66 -4.93
N GLU A 64 4.51 16.91 -4.92
CA GLU A 64 3.09 17.26 -4.74
C GLU A 64 2.23 16.67 -5.86
N ASN A 65 2.73 16.66 -7.11
CA ASN A 65 2.06 16.02 -8.23
C ASN A 65 1.91 14.49 -8.07
N ILE A 66 2.92 13.83 -7.49
CA ILE A 66 2.89 12.38 -7.24
C ILE A 66 1.88 12.08 -6.12
N ILE A 67 1.89 12.88 -5.05
CA ILE A 67 0.93 12.75 -3.94
C ILE A 67 -0.49 12.95 -4.45
N LEU A 68 -0.74 13.95 -5.28
CA LEU A 68 -2.05 14.24 -5.85
C LEU A 68 -2.56 13.07 -6.72
N ALA A 69 -1.67 12.44 -7.50
CA ALA A 69 -2.02 11.26 -8.28
C ALA A 69 -2.41 10.06 -7.39
N GLU A 70 -1.69 9.81 -6.30
CA GLU A 70 -2.02 8.73 -5.35
C GLU A 70 -3.28 9.04 -4.53
N GLN A 71 -3.48 10.30 -4.13
CA GLN A 71 -4.69 10.76 -3.44
C GLN A 71 -5.95 10.46 -4.26
N LYS A 72 -5.94 10.82 -5.55
CA LYS A 72 -7.06 10.52 -6.47
C LYS A 72 -7.35 9.03 -6.57
N LYS A 73 -6.32 8.18 -6.57
CA LYS A 73 -6.51 6.71 -6.59
C LYS A 73 -7.20 6.21 -5.32
N ILE A 74 -6.82 6.74 -4.16
CA ILE A 74 -7.42 6.36 -2.87
C ILE A 74 -8.88 6.80 -2.81
N GLU A 75 -9.18 8.04 -3.19
CA GLU A 75 -10.56 8.55 -3.22
C GLU A 75 -11.45 7.71 -4.15
N LEU A 76 -10.93 7.31 -5.31
CA LEU A 76 -11.64 6.44 -6.25
C LEU A 76 -11.84 5.03 -5.71
N GLN A 77 -10.91 4.51 -4.90
CA GLN A 77 -11.07 3.22 -4.20
C GLN A 77 -12.14 3.30 -3.11
N GLU A 78 -12.14 4.37 -2.31
CA GLU A 78 -13.12 4.60 -1.25
C GLU A 78 -14.55 4.69 -1.81
N GLN A 79 -14.74 5.44 -2.91
CA GLN A 79 -16.03 5.54 -3.61
C GLN A 79 -16.52 4.20 -4.18
N LYS A 80 -15.61 3.31 -4.58
CA LYS A 80 -15.97 1.97 -5.07
C LYS A 80 -16.39 1.06 -3.92
N SER A 81 -15.71 1.12 -2.79
CA SER A 81 -16.04 0.29 -1.63
C SER A 81 -17.40 0.62 -1.00
N SER A 82 -17.88 1.86 -1.11
CA SER A 82 -19.20 2.25 -0.58
C SER A 82 -20.39 1.75 -1.41
N ASN A 83 -20.16 1.24 -2.62
CA ASN A 83 -21.21 0.80 -3.55
C ASN A 83 -21.36 -0.74 -3.63
N ILE A 84 -20.77 -1.49 -2.70
CA ILE A 84 -20.94 -2.95 -2.65
C ILE A 84 -22.33 -3.24 -2.06
N ILE A 85 -23.31 -3.46 -2.93
CA ILE A 85 -24.60 -4.04 -2.56
C ILE A 85 -24.35 -5.54 -2.36
N TYR A 86 -24.50 -6.03 -1.13
CA TYR A 86 -24.44 -7.45 -0.84
C TYR A 86 -25.78 -8.08 -1.24
N ASP A 87 -25.81 -8.81 -2.35
CA ASP A 87 -26.91 -9.74 -2.64
C ASP A 87 -26.85 -10.86 -1.59
N THR A 88 -27.70 -10.76 -0.57
CA THR A 88 -27.80 -11.74 0.53
C THR A 88 -28.56 -13.01 0.12
N ASP A 89 -29.07 -13.04 -1.12
CA ASP A 89 -29.93 -14.11 -1.66
C ASP A 89 -29.22 -15.03 -2.67
N ILE A 90 -27.89 -15.10 -2.65
CA ILE A 90 -27.20 -16.17 -3.35
C ILE A 90 -27.20 -17.38 -2.42
N SER A 91 -28.17 -18.28 -2.60
CA SER A 91 -28.12 -19.61 -2.00
C SER A 91 -26.81 -20.29 -2.44
N ASP A 92 -25.77 -20.19 -1.64
CA ASP A 92 -24.47 -20.79 -1.92
C ASP A 92 -24.68 -22.29 -2.14
N LYS A 93 -24.59 -22.72 -3.40
CA LYS A 93 -24.66 -24.14 -3.75
C LYS A 93 -23.45 -24.79 -3.09
N ARG A 94 -23.69 -25.49 -1.97
CA ARG A 94 -22.66 -26.18 -1.18
C ARG A 94 -21.71 -26.94 -2.10
N ARG A 95 -20.41 -26.68 -1.99
CA ARG A 95 -19.38 -27.49 -2.65
C ARG A 95 -19.56 -28.94 -2.19
N LYS A 96 -19.53 -29.89 -3.14
CA LYS A 96 -19.72 -31.31 -2.84
C LYS A 96 -18.68 -31.74 -1.79
N PRO A 97 -19.06 -32.53 -0.77
CA PRO A 97 -18.12 -33.02 0.22
C PRO A 97 -17.05 -33.86 -0.47
N PHE A 98 -15.82 -33.79 0.05
CA PHE A 98 -14.67 -34.52 -0.45
C PHE A 98 -15.00 -36.02 -0.57
N GLY A 99 -14.71 -36.62 -1.74
CA GLY A 99 -14.97 -38.02 -2.03
C GLY A 99 -16.33 -38.36 -2.67
N LYS A 100 -17.31 -37.45 -2.73
CA LYS A 100 -18.58 -37.74 -3.43
C LYS A 100 -18.47 -37.53 -4.94
N LYS A 101 -18.27 -38.64 -5.68
CA LYS A 101 -18.30 -38.66 -7.16
C LYS A 101 -19.70 -38.39 -7.72
N SER A 102 -19.76 -37.58 -8.77
CA SER A 102 -21.01 -37.31 -9.51
C SER A 102 -21.43 -38.52 -10.35
N PRO A 103 -22.71 -38.65 -10.75
CA PRO A 103 -23.16 -39.75 -11.61
C PRO A 103 -22.37 -39.86 -12.92
N ALA A 104 -22.06 -38.72 -13.57
CA ALA A 104 -21.23 -38.70 -14.76
C ALA A 104 -19.78 -39.15 -14.52
N GLN A 105 -19.24 -38.87 -13.34
CA GLN A 105 -17.90 -39.32 -12.95
C GLN A 105 -17.88 -40.82 -12.62
N ARG A 106 -18.96 -41.35 -12.03
CA ARG A 106 -19.14 -42.80 -11.85
C ARG A 106 -19.25 -43.51 -13.21
N LEU A 107 -19.94 -42.92 -14.18
CA LEU A 107 -20.07 -43.49 -15.52
C LEU A 107 -18.70 -43.59 -16.21
N ARG A 108 -17.87 -42.55 -16.13
CA ARG A 108 -16.49 -42.57 -16.65
C ARG A 108 -15.59 -43.61 -15.98
N ASP A 109 -15.77 -43.84 -14.68
CA ASP A 109 -15.01 -44.87 -13.97
C ASP A 109 -15.39 -46.28 -14.45
N LEU A 110 -16.66 -46.51 -14.81
CA LEU A 110 -17.15 -47.80 -15.34
C LEU A 110 -16.62 -48.10 -16.76
N ASP A 111 -16.46 -47.07 -17.60
CA ASP A 111 -15.90 -47.22 -18.95
C ASP A 111 -14.38 -47.53 -18.94
N GLY A 112 -13.71 -47.28 -17.81
CA GLY A 112 -12.26 -47.48 -17.64
C GLY A 112 -11.82 -48.85 -17.16
N GLU A 113 -12.73 -49.74 -16.75
CA GLU A 113 -12.41 -51.07 -16.19
C GLU A 113 -12.49 -52.23 -17.20
N ASN A 114 -12.82 -51.98 -18.47
CA ASN A 114 -12.70 -52.99 -19.52
C ASN A 114 -11.38 -52.82 -20.28
N LYS A 115 -10.30 -53.42 -19.73
CA LYS A 115 -9.07 -53.69 -20.45
C LYS A 115 -8.52 -55.05 -20.08
#